data_AF-I8UJG6-F1
#
_entry.id   AF-I8UJG6-F1
#
_cell.length_a   1.000
_cell.length_b   1.000
_cell.length_c   1.000
_cell.angle_alpha   90.00
_cell.angle_beta   90.00
_cell.angle_gamma   90.00
#
_symmetry.space_group_name_H-M   'P 1'
#
loop_
_entity.id
_entity.type
_entity.pdbx_description
1 polymer ?
#
loop_
_entity_poly.entity_id
_entity_poly.type
_entity_poly.pdbx_seq_one_letter_code
_entity_poly.pdbx_strand_id
1 'polypeptide(L)'
;MYKKVVSTVVAAAICLPLSIGGMEATAQETITATAYPASFHKTLRVNDRGSDVLKLQRLLAQAGYSVSADGIFGNKTKLAVQAFQRSIHYKATGVAGPKTLTKLVAKTKKSASYKGYRFKGKGWGHGVGMSQWGALGMAQKGYHYHKILSYYYSGIAFKKVKTSKQSIAVALSLHKKDVVVKGTGSYKMKDAKGHVVFQPKAGTETKITVKNGAFHLTNGSTHKTLKHAFTTVSSKGAYLYHNRFKYKGTLGVSFGSKGTADVINTLNIEDYLEGVVPAEISPKWHPAAIKAQIVAARTYAMKQIGKKKYDVENNVNSQVYYGVNVSAANVNKMIHGETKGEVMTYNGQLINAYFSSSAGGYTVGSEFVWGNKLPYLVAKPDPYDHSSYMEKGWGFKMSFQQLTKKLAPLHVGKIVSLKTKHVKYHRPTAIKVIGSKGSKVISGADLRKYVGYDVIRSAVFTMKRYK
;
A
#
# COMPACT_ATOMS: atom_id res chain seq x y z
N MET A 1 19.79 -54.94 -44.83
CA MET A 1 20.09 -56.22 -45.50
C MET A 1 20.12 -57.32 -44.44
N TYR A 2 19.27 -58.34 -44.65
CA TYR A 2 19.25 -59.69 -44.03
C TYR A 2 19.12 -59.81 -42.50
N LYS A 3 18.28 -60.68 -41.94
CA LYS A 3 17.09 -61.43 -42.38
C LYS A 3 16.55 -62.07 -41.09
N LYS A 4 15.22 -62.14 -40.95
CA LYS A 4 14.53 -63.11 -40.09
C LYS A 4 14.99 -64.53 -40.43
N VAL A 5 15.05 -65.41 -39.43
CA VAL A 5 14.72 -66.83 -39.60
C VAL A 5 13.71 -67.21 -38.52
N VAL A 6 12.70 -67.93 -38.99
CA VAL A 6 11.49 -68.43 -38.33
C VAL A 6 11.63 -69.96 -38.26
N SER A 7 10.82 -70.59 -37.40
CA SER A 7 10.29 -71.96 -37.58
C SER A 7 11.17 -73.11 -37.04
N THR A 8 10.70 -74.25 -36.48
CA THR A 8 9.37 -74.88 -36.31
C THR A 8 9.47 -76.04 -35.28
N VAL A 9 8.45 -76.20 -34.41
CA VAL A 9 7.66 -77.40 -33.99
C VAL A 9 8.31 -78.77 -33.63
N VAL A 10 7.77 -79.41 -32.57
CA VAL A 10 7.20 -80.80 -32.41
C VAL A 10 7.24 -81.14 -30.90
N ALA A 11 6.16 -81.04 -30.12
CA ALA A 11 5.02 -81.96 -29.90
C ALA A 11 5.38 -83.33 -29.27
N ALA A 12 4.97 -83.55 -28.01
CA ALA A 12 4.64 -84.87 -27.46
C ALA A 12 3.59 -84.74 -26.36
N ALA A 13 2.45 -85.39 -26.57
CA ALA A 13 1.30 -85.46 -25.70
C ALA A 13 1.37 -86.72 -24.81
N ILE A 14 0.92 -86.64 -23.56
CA ILE A 14 0.49 -87.79 -22.77
C ILE A 14 -0.86 -87.45 -22.11
N CYS A 15 -1.77 -88.42 -22.21
CA CYS A 15 -3.18 -88.39 -21.89
C CYS A 15 -3.49 -88.68 -20.40
N LEU A 16 -4.71 -88.32 -19.99
CA LEU A 16 -5.33 -88.19 -18.65
C LEU A 16 -5.63 -89.53 -17.92
N PRO A 17 -6.14 -89.50 -16.66
CA PRO A 17 -7.60 -89.44 -16.51
C PRO A 17 -8.16 -88.49 -15.42
N LEU A 18 -9.36 -88.02 -15.78
CA LEU A 18 -10.46 -87.40 -15.04
C LEU A 18 -10.62 -87.67 -13.53
N SER A 19 -10.94 -86.59 -12.80
CA SER A 19 -11.84 -86.61 -11.64
C SER A 19 -12.82 -85.43 -11.75
N ILE A 20 -14.06 -85.70 -11.41
CA ILE A 20 -15.28 -84.95 -11.75
C ILE A 20 -15.68 -84.04 -10.59
N GLY A 21 -16.11 -82.83 -10.92
CA GLY A 21 -17.19 -82.16 -10.18
C GLY A 21 -16.80 -80.94 -9.35
N GLY A 22 -17.26 -79.76 -9.79
CA GLY A 22 -17.31 -78.55 -8.95
C GLY A 22 -17.45 -77.29 -9.78
N MET A 23 -18.68 -76.88 -10.05
CA MET A 23 -19.09 -75.68 -10.80
C MET A 23 -18.28 -74.42 -10.42
N GLU A 24 -17.71 -73.76 -11.42
CA GLU A 24 -17.24 -72.38 -11.32
C GLU A 24 -18.43 -71.45 -11.12
N ALA A 25 -18.57 -70.93 -9.90
CA ALA A 25 -19.32 -69.71 -9.64
C ALA A 25 -18.36 -68.53 -9.86
N THR A 26 -18.62 -67.74 -10.89
CA THR A 26 -18.00 -66.45 -11.14
C THR A 26 -18.23 -65.53 -9.94
N ALA A 27 -17.22 -65.37 -9.07
CA ALA A 27 -17.22 -64.34 -8.05
C ALA A 27 -16.90 -62.99 -8.70
N GLN A 28 -17.97 -62.29 -9.04
CA GLN A 28 -18.07 -60.87 -9.34
C GLN A 28 -17.03 -60.05 -8.54
N GLU A 29 -16.10 -59.39 -9.23
CA GLU A 29 -15.28 -58.34 -8.63
C GLU A 29 -16.22 -57.30 -8.01
N THR A 30 -16.35 -57.34 -6.70
CA THR A 30 -17.04 -56.33 -5.91
C THR A 30 -16.23 -55.05 -6.06
N ILE A 31 -16.67 -54.17 -6.96
CA ILE A 31 -16.25 -52.77 -7.00
C ILE A 31 -16.65 -52.18 -5.64
N THR A 32 -15.73 -52.22 -4.68
CA THR A 32 -15.85 -51.49 -3.43
C THR A 32 -16.07 -50.02 -3.78
N ALA A 33 -17.33 -49.58 -3.67
CA ALA A 33 -17.72 -48.20 -3.88
C ALA A 33 -16.84 -47.35 -2.96
N THR A 34 -15.91 -46.60 -3.54
CA THR A 34 -14.91 -45.88 -2.76
C THR A 34 -15.65 -44.89 -1.88
N ALA A 35 -15.65 -45.12 -0.56
CA ALA A 35 -16.44 -44.33 0.37
C ALA A 35 -16.14 -42.83 0.20
N TYR A 36 -17.19 -42.02 0.04
CA TYR A 36 -17.05 -40.58 0.02
C TYR A 36 -16.58 -40.11 1.41
N PRO A 37 -15.72 -39.08 1.51
CA PRO A 37 -15.41 -38.51 2.81
C PRO A 37 -16.73 -38.05 3.46
N ALA A 38 -16.90 -38.28 4.77
CA ALA A 38 -18.15 -38.18 5.58
C ALA A 38 -18.97 -36.87 5.48
N SER A 39 -18.57 -35.95 4.61
CA SER A 39 -19.23 -34.69 4.30
C SER A 39 -19.73 -34.60 2.85
N PHE A 40 -19.63 -35.64 2.03
CA PHE A 40 -20.12 -35.65 0.64
C PHE A 40 -20.91 -36.93 0.36
N HIS A 41 -21.98 -36.81 -0.43
CA HIS A 41 -22.91 -37.91 -0.68
C HIS A 41 -22.85 -38.44 -2.12
N LYS A 42 -22.18 -37.73 -3.03
CA LYS A 42 -22.06 -38.15 -4.43
C LYS A 42 -20.82 -37.58 -5.13
N THR A 43 -20.50 -38.16 -6.28
CA THR A 43 -19.55 -37.59 -7.23
C THR A 43 -20.15 -36.34 -7.87
N LEU A 44 -19.38 -35.25 -7.88
CA LEU A 44 -19.84 -33.95 -8.38
C LEU A 44 -19.23 -33.62 -9.75
N ARG A 45 -20.05 -33.15 -10.68
CA ARG A 45 -19.70 -32.82 -12.08
C ARG A 45 -20.51 -31.62 -12.59
N VAL A 46 -20.19 -31.17 -13.81
CA VAL A 46 -20.92 -30.06 -14.44
C VAL A 46 -22.43 -30.33 -14.45
N ASN A 47 -23.21 -29.28 -14.21
CA ASN A 47 -24.68 -29.28 -14.05
C ASN A 47 -25.21 -29.75 -12.69
N ASP A 48 -24.37 -30.33 -11.81
CA ASP A 48 -24.78 -30.56 -10.42
C ASP A 48 -25.09 -29.24 -9.70
N ARG A 49 -26.09 -29.27 -8.81
CA ARG A 49 -26.43 -28.16 -7.92
C ARG A 49 -26.65 -28.65 -6.49
N GLY A 50 -26.56 -27.74 -5.52
CA GLY A 50 -26.96 -27.99 -4.14
C GLY A 50 -25.83 -27.87 -3.11
N SER A 51 -26.10 -28.37 -1.90
CA SER A 51 -25.25 -28.19 -0.71
C SER A 51 -23.86 -28.83 -0.87
N ASP A 52 -23.76 -30.00 -1.52
CA ASP A 52 -22.49 -30.68 -1.76
C ASP A 52 -21.63 -29.91 -2.78
N VAL A 53 -22.23 -29.32 -3.81
CA VAL A 53 -21.51 -28.43 -4.74
C VAL A 53 -21.01 -27.20 -4.00
N LEU A 54 -21.85 -26.57 -3.19
CA LEU A 54 -21.48 -25.40 -2.38
C LEU A 54 -20.30 -25.73 -1.43
N LYS A 55 -20.32 -26.93 -0.84
CA LYS A 55 -19.25 -27.45 0.03
C LYS A 55 -17.96 -27.70 -0.75
N LEU A 56 -18.02 -28.34 -1.91
CA LEU A 56 -16.88 -28.52 -2.82
C LEU A 56 -16.24 -27.17 -3.16
N GLN A 57 -17.06 -26.18 -3.54
CA GLN A 57 -16.59 -24.85 -3.90
C GLN A 57 -15.91 -24.15 -2.71
N ARG A 58 -16.49 -24.24 -1.51
CA ARG A 58 -15.86 -23.70 -0.28
C ARG A 58 -14.51 -24.38 0.02
N LEU A 59 -14.41 -25.69 -0.14
CA LEU A 59 -13.16 -26.43 0.08
C LEU A 59 -12.11 -26.11 -0.98
N LEU A 60 -12.51 -25.99 -2.25
CA LEU A 60 -11.62 -25.54 -3.33
C LEU A 60 -11.11 -24.13 -3.06
N ALA A 61 -11.99 -23.21 -2.66
CA ALA A 61 -11.58 -21.86 -2.25
C ALA A 61 -10.58 -21.91 -1.08
N GLN A 62 -10.87 -22.70 -0.04
CA GLN A 62 -9.98 -22.88 1.12
C GLN A 62 -8.61 -23.47 0.75
N ALA A 63 -8.59 -24.42 -0.20
CA ALA A 63 -7.37 -24.98 -0.77
C ALA A 63 -6.64 -24.00 -1.73
N GLY A 64 -7.21 -22.81 -1.95
CA GLY A 64 -6.63 -21.71 -2.70
C GLY A 64 -6.91 -21.76 -4.20
N TYR A 65 -8.00 -22.39 -4.64
CA TYR A 65 -8.47 -22.38 -6.02
C TYR A 65 -9.54 -21.30 -6.20
N SER A 66 -9.65 -20.79 -7.42
CA SER A 66 -10.60 -19.72 -7.74
C SER A 66 -11.94 -20.32 -8.12
N VAL A 67 -12.95 -20.12 -7.29
CA VAL A 67 -14.32 -20.62 -7.54
C VAL A 67 -15.32 -19.74 -6.80
N SER A 68 -16.52 -19.60 -7.35
CA SER A 68 -17.66 -18.99 -6.65
C SER A 68 -18.33 -20.06 -5.81
N ALA A 69 -18.68 -19.74 -4.55
CA ALA A 69 -19.45 -20.66 -3.70
C ALA A 69 -20.95 -20.34 -3.84
N ASP A 70 -21.52 -20.68 -4.99
CA ASP A 70 -22.92 -20.43 -5.38
C ASP A 70 -23.79 -21.70 -5.38
N GLY A 71 -23.21 -22.87 -5.13
CA GLY A 71 -23.91 -24.14 -5.16
C GLY A 71 -24.18 -24.66 -6.58
N ILE A 72 -23.57 -24.08 -7.61
CA ILE A 72 -23.75 -24.46 -9.02
C ILE A 72 -22.43 -24.96 -9.61
N PHE A 73 -22.41 -26.21 -10.09
CA PHE A 73 -21.22 -26.79 -10.70
C PHE A 73 -21.14 -26.36 -12.17
N GLY A 74 -20.69 -25.12 -12.40
CA GLY A 74 -20.41 -24.59 -13.73
C GLY A 74 -18.97 -24.80 -14.19
N ASN A 75 -18.61 -24.19 -15.32
CA ASN A 75 -17.27 -24.28 -15.91
C ASN A 75 -16.15 -23.79 -14.96
N LYS A 76 -16.42 -22.73 -14.17
CA LYS A 76 -15.46 -22.25 -13.16
C LYS A 76 -15.15 -23.30 -12.08
N THR A 77 -16.17 -24.03 -11.62
CA THR A 77 -16.01 -25.14 -10.65
C THR A 77 -15.22 -26.29 -11.28
N LYS A 78 -15.55 -26.67 -12.53
CA LYS A 78 -14.79 -27.69 -13.29
C LYS A 78 -13.31 -27.34 -13.39
N LEU A 79 -12.98 -26.12 -13.84
CA LEU A 79 -11.59 -25.65 -13.96
C LEU A 79 -10.86 -25.65 -12.62
N ALA A 80 -11.54 -25.28 -11.52
CA ALA A 80 -10.97 -25.33 -10.18
C ALA A 80 -10.68 -26.78 -9.72
N VAL A 81 -11.57 -27.72 -10.01
CA VAL A 81 -11.35 -29.15 -9.76
C VAL A 81 -10.19 -29.68 -10.59
N GLN A 82 -10.11 -29.35 -11.88
CA GLN A 82 -8.99 -29.73 -12.75
C GLN A 82 -7.66 -29.18 -12.23
N ALA A 83 -7.62 -27.91 -11.84
CA ALA A 83 -6.42 -27.30 -11.26
C ALA A 83 -6.01 -27.98 -9.94
N PHE A 84 -6.98 -28.40 -9.13
CA PHE A 84 -6.70 -29.17 -7.93
C PHE A 84 -6.15 -30.56 -8.24
N GLN A 85 -6.78 -31.30 -9.17
CA GLN A 85 -6.33 -32.62 -9.62
C GLN A 85 -4.90 -32.58 -10.17
N ARG A 86 -4.58 -31.61 -11.03
CA ARG A 86 -3.20 -31.42 -11.53
C ARG A 86 -2.20 -31.22 -10.39
N SER A 87 -2.57 -30.46 -9.37
CA SER A 87 -1.67 -30.18 -8.23
C SER A 87 -1.39 -31.37 -7.31
N ILE A 88 -2.14 -32.46 -7.45
CA ILE A 88 -1.93 -33.73 -6.74
C ILE A 88 -1.52 -34.85 -7.71
N HIS A 89 -1.07 -34.50 -8.92
CA HIS A 89 -0.65 -35.41 -9.99
C HIS A 89 -1.73 -36.40 -10.45
N TYR A 90 -3.00 -35.97 -10.48
CA TYR A 90 -4.13 -36.77 -10.96
C TYR A 90 -4.56 -36.34 -12.37
N LYS A 91 -5.24 -37.24 -13.10
CA LYS A 91 -5.91 -36.91 -14.37
C LYS A 91 -6.92 -35.79 -14.12
N ALA A 92 -6.79 -34.69 -14.87
CA ALA A 92 -7.58 -33.48 -14.72
C ALA A 92 -8.97 -33.59 -15.39
N THR A 93 -9.79 -34.55 -14.93
CA THR A 93 -11.12 -34.83 -15.48
C THR A 93 -12.12 -33.70 -15.21
N GLY A 94 -11.92 -32.92 -14.14
CA GLY A 94 -12.87 -31.90 -13.70
C GLY A 94 -14.09 -32.47 -12.99
N VAL A 95 -14.10 -33.78 -12.73
CA VAL A 95 -15.11 -34.49 -11.94
C VAL A 95 -14.55 -34.74 -10.54
N ALA A 96 -15.28 -34.31 -9.52
CA ALA A 96 -14.89 -34.49 -8.12
C ALA A 96 -15.48 -35.79 -7.56
N GLY A 97 -14.84 -36.91 -7.89
CA GLY A 97 -15.14 -38.23 -7.31
C GLY A 97 -14.46 -38.46 -5.94
N PRO A 98 -14.70 -39.61 -5.29
CA PRO A 98 -14.27 -39.89 -3.91
C PRO A 98 -12.79 -39.57 -3.65
N LYS A 99 -11.87 -40.05 -4.50
CA LYS A 99 -10.42 -39.80 -4.35
C LYS A 99 -10.09 -38.30 -4.42
N THR A 100 -10.74 -37.56 -5.31
CA THR A 100 -10.54 -36.10 -5.44
C THR A 100 -11.07 -35.39 -4.19
N LEU A 101 -12.28 -35.74 -3.74
CA LEU A 101 -12.90 -35.15 -2.56
C LEU A 101 -12.10 -35.44 -1.29
N THR A 102 -11.63 -36.67 -1.08
CA THR A 102 -10.82 -37.07 0.08
C THR A 102 -9.51 -36.30 0.13
N LYS A 103 -8.77 -36.20 -0.99
CA LYS A 103 -7.53 -35.42 -1.05
C LYS A 103 -7.79 -33.92 -0.83
N LEU A 104 -8.91 -33.39 -1.32
CA LEU A 104 -9.29 -32.00 -1.10
C LEU A 104 -9.58 -31.72 0.37
N VAL A 105 -10.39 -32.56 1.03
CA VAL A 105 -10.69 -32.47 2.47
C VAL A 105 -9.41 -32.58 3.30
N ALA A 106 -8.50 -33.50 2.97
CA ALA A 106 -7.21 -33.60 3.66
C ALA A 106 -6.37 -32.32 3.50
N LYS A 107 -6.32 -31.75 2.28
CA LYS A 107 -5.62 -30.49 2.00
C LYS A 107 -6.22 -29.31 2.75
N THR A 108 -7.54 -29.24 2.88
CA THR A 108 -8.22 -28.17 3.63
C THR A 108 -8.08 -28.33 5.13
N LYS A 109 -8.07 -29.55 5.69
CA LYS A 109 -7.73 -29.80 7.10
C LYS A 109 -6.32 -29.26 7.43
N LYS A 110 -5.33 -29.55 6.58
CA LYS A 110 -3.99 -28.96 6.70
C LYS A 110 -4.04 -27.43 6.57
N SER A 111 -4.89 -26.90 5.70
CA SER A 111 -5.08 -25.45 5.55
C SER A 111 -5.78 -24.78 6.75
N ALA A 112 -6.69 -25.49 7.43
CA ALA A 112 -7.41 -25.02 8.62
C ALA A 112 -6.49 -24.90 9.83
N SER A 113 -5.36 -25.63 9.85
CA SER A 113 -4.34 -25.47 10.89
C SER A 113 -3.62 -24.11 10.86
N TYR A 114 -3.73 -23.35 9.77
CA TYR A 114 -3.08 -22.04 9.67
C TYR A 114 -3.98 -20.93 10.21
N LYS A 115 -3.44 -20.13 11.14
CA LYS A 115 -4.12 -18.96 11.70
C LYS A 115 -4.07 -17.73 10.77
N GLY A 116 -3.08 -17.65 9.87
CA GLY A 116 -2.95 -16.56 8.91
C GLY A 116 -1.58 -16.48 8.23
N TYR A 117 -1.06 -15.27 7.99
CA TYR A 117 0.24 -15.03 7.36
C TYR A 117 1.22 -14.29 8.25
N ARG A 118 2.47 -14.74 8.25
CA ARG A 118 3.63 -14.01 8.71
C ARG A 118 4.18 -13.20 7.55
N PHE A 119 4.32 -11.91 7.77
CA PHE A 119 4.94 -10.97 6.85
C PHE A 119 6.38 -10.73 7.30
N LYS A 120 7.31 -10.70 6.35
CA LYS A 120 8.68 -10.23 6.55
C LYS A 120 9.05 -9.31 5.40
N GLY A 121 9.57 -8.13 5.70
CA GLY A 121 9.91 -7.15 4.69
C GLY A 121 11.08 -6.27 5.07
N LYS A 122 11.48 -5.42 4.13
CA LYS A 122 12.59 -4.46 4.25
C LYS A 122 12.12 -3.07 3.83
N GLY A 123 12.87 -2.06 4.22
CA GLY A 123 12.60 -0.67 3.89
C GLY A 123 11.31 -0.09 4.48
N TRP A 124 11.10 1.19 4.20
CA TRP A 124 10.02 1.99 4.77
C TRP A 124 9.58 3.07 3.79
N GLY A 125 8.30 3.05 3.43
CA GLY A 125 7.69 3.94 2.44
C GLY A 125 7.45 3.26 1.10
N HIS A 126 7.16 4.06 0.07
CA HIS A 126 6.79 3.54 -1.25
C HIS A 126 8.01 3.06 -2.06
N GLY A 127 9.20 3.62 -1.85
CA GLY A 127 10.44 3.24 -2.55
C GLY A 127 10.55 3.79 -3.97
N VAL A 128 9.78 4.82 -4.33
CA VAL A 128 9.84 5.49 -5.63
C VAL A 128 10.63 6.77 -5.48
N GLY A 129 11.58 7.02 -6.39
CA GLY A 129 12.47 8.18 -6.31
C GLY A 129 13.53 8.02 -5.21
N MET A 130 13.86 9.10 -4.51
CA MET A 130 14.99 9.12 -3.59
C MET A 130 14.75 8.31 -2.32
N SER A 131 15.69 7.43 -1.97
CA SER A 131 15.78 6.89 -0.61
C SER A 131 16.51 7.88 0.28
N GLN A 132 15.90 8.25 1.41
CA GLN A 132 16.53 9.16 2.37
C GLN A 132 17.79 8.54 2.99
N TRP A 133 17.72 7.28 3.42
CA TRP A 133 18.88 6.56 3.96
C TRP A 133 19.93 6.27 2.89
N GLY A 134 19.52 5.92 1.67
CA GLY A 134 20.47 5.77 0.56
C GLY A 134 21.15 7.10 0.18
N ALA A 135 20.42 8.21 0.20
CA ALA A 135 21.00 9.55 0.02
C ALA A 135 22.01 9.90 1.13
N LEU A 136 21.73 9.53 2.38
CA LEU A 136 22.72 9.65 3.46
C LEU A 136 23.96 8.81 3.20
N GLY A 137 23.81 7.54 2.81
CA GLY A 137 24.94 6.66 2.51
C GLY A 137 25.79 7.15 1.33
N MET A 138 25.16 7.71 0.29
CA MET A 138 25.89 8.38 -0.79
C MET A 138 26.62 9.64 -0.27
N ALA A 139 25.95 10.46 0.51
CA ALA A 139 26.55 11.66 1.08
C ALA A 139 27.78 11.33 1.95
N GLN A 140 27.71 10.26 2.76
CA GLN A 140 28.83 9.75 3.58
C GLN A 140 30.00 9.21 2.74
N LYS A 141 29.75 8.80 1.49
CA LYS A 141 30.79 8.43 0.52
C LYS A 141 31.35 9.63 -0.26
N GLY A 142 30.98 10.87 0.11
CA GLY A 142 31.48 12.09 -0.51
C GLY A 142 30.73 12.55 -1.77
N TYR A 143 29.61 11.91 -2.13
CA TYR A 143 28.84 12.35 -3.29
C TYR A 143 28.18 13.72 -3.06
N HIS A 144 28.35 14.64 -4.01
CA HIS A 144 27.67 15.93 -4.01
C HIS A 144 26.15 15.75 -4.22
N TYR A 145 25.33 16.66 -3.69
CA TYR A 145 23.87 16.48 -3.67
C TYR A 145 23.23 16.40 -5.07
N HIS A 146 23.79 17.08 -6.08
CA HIS A 146 23.36 16.91 -7.47
C HIS A 146 23.57 15.49 -7.99
N LYS A 147 24.67 14.83 -7.61
CA LYS A 147 24.94 13.43 -7.98
C LYS A 147 23.99 12.48 -7.25
N ILE A 148 23.68 12.74 -5.99
CA ILE A 148 22.65 11.99 -5.24
C ILE A 148 21.30 12.10 -5.95
N LEU A 149 20.87 13.32 -6.29
CA LEU A 149 19.60 13.54 -6.97
C LEU A 149 19.55 12.92 -8.37
N SER A 150 20.61 13.09 -9.17
CA SER A 150 20.71 12.48 -10.51
C SER A 150 20.77 10.95 -10.45
N TYR A 151 21.27 10.39 -9.34
CA TYR A 151 21.21 8.96 -9.08
C TYR A 151 19.77 8.52 -8.89
N TYR A 152 18.93 9.22 -8.12
CA TYR A 152 17.56 8.76 -7.88
C TYR A 152 16.52 9.19 -8.93
N TYR A 153 16.80 10.26 -9.66
CA TYR A 153 15.90 10.78 -10.69
C TYR A 153 16.62 10.81 -12.05
N SER A 154 16.18 9.99 -13.00
CA SER A 154 16.85 9.85 -14.30
C SER A 154 16.54 10.99 -15.28
N GLY A 155 17.54 11.48 -16.00
CA GLY A 155 17.36 12.46 -17.07
C GLY A 155 16.87 13.84 -16.59
N ILE A 156 17.02 14.14 -15.31
CA ILE A 156 16.64 15.46 -14.77
C ILE A 156 17.66 16.53 -15.15
N ALA A 157 17.20 17.77 -15.16
CA ALA A 157 18.02 18.97 -15.16
C ALA A 157 17.71 19.83 -13.93
N PHE A 158 18.72 20.53 -13.41
CA PHE A 158 18.56 21.48 -12.31
C PHE A 158 18.25 22.87 -12.86
N LYS A 159 17.36 23.59 -12.19
CA LYS A 159 16.97 24.95 -12.56
C LYS A 159 16.84 25.80 -11.30
N LYS A 160 17.27 27.06 -11.36
CA LYS A 160 16.92 28.06 -10.34
C LYS A 160 15.65 28.81 -10.73
N VAL A 161 14.75 28.96 -9.76
CA VAL A 161 13.48 29.69 -9.91
C VAL A 161 13.33 30.73 -8.79
N LYS A 162 12.63 31.82 -9.08
CA LYS A 162 12.35 32.87 -8.09
C LYS A 162 11.27 32.39 -7.12
N THR A 163 11.63 32.18 -5.85
CA THR A 163 10.71 31.67 -4.83
C THR A 163 10.06 32.75 -3.96
N SER A 164 10.47 34.02 -4.10
CA SER A 164 10.00 35.11 -3.23
C SER A 164 8.48 35.35 -3.26
N LYS A 165 7.82 35.03 -4.38
CA LYS A 165 6.35 35.14 -4.55
C LYS A 165 5.66 33.77 -4.60
N GLN A 166 6.41 32.69 -4.41
CA GLN A 166 5.84 31.35 -4.48
C GLN A 166 5.27 30.96 -3.11
N SER A 167 3.94 31.07 -3.00
CA SER A 167 3.21 30.61 -1.82
C SER A 167 2.74 29.17 -2.00
N ILE A 168 2.61 28.46 -0.88
CA ILE A 168 2.04 27.12 -0.81
C ILE A 168 0.93 27.07 0.25
N ALA A 169 -0.17 26.39 -0.07
CA ALA A 169 -1.30 26.14 0.81
C ALA A 169 -1.25 24.69 1.34
N VAL A 170 -1.05 24.56 2.65
CA VAL A 170 -0.90 23.27 3.34
C VAL A 170 -2.16 22.97 4.15
N ALA A 171 -2.84 21.87 3.85
CA ALA A 171 -3.93 21.39 4.67
C ALA A 171 -3.42 20.84 6.00
N LEU A 172 -3.81 21.49 7.12
CA LEU A 172 -3.45 21.08 8.47
C LEU A 172 -4.50 20.18 9.13
N SER A 173 -5.76 20.52 8.91
CA SER A 173 -6.94 19.79 9.39
C SER A 173 -8.03 19.86 8.34
N LEU A 174 -8.60 18.73 7.97
CA LEU A 174 -9.73 18.64 7.05
C LEU A 174 -10.94 18.06 7.76
N HIS A 175 -12.10 18.63 7.45
CA HIS A 175 -13.43 18.18 7.85
C HIS A 175 -13.61 17.96 9.36
N LYS A 176 -13.16 18.94 10.15
CA LYS A 176 -13.29 18.92 11.62
C LYS A 176 -14.52 19.69 12.07
N LYS A 177 -15.27 19.16 13.03
CA LYS A 177 -16.41 19.87 13.63
C LYS A 177 -15.96 21.13 14.39
N ASP A 178 -14.82 20.99 15.07
CA ASP A 178 -14.21 22.02 15.90
C ASP A 178 -12.75 22.17 15.52
N VAL A 179 -12.30 23.43 15.41
CA VAL A 179 -10.90 23.77 15.17
C VAL A 179 -10.49 24.91 16.10
N VAL A 180 -9.20 24.99 16.40
CA VAL A 180 -8.65 26.01 17.32
C VAL A 180 -7.55 26.78 16.61
N VAL A 181 -7.57 28.10 16.79
CA VAL A 181 -6.48 29.01 16.40
C VAL A 181 -6.06 29.85 17.59
N LYS A 182 -4.76 30.09 17.75
CA LYS A 182 -4.19 30.98 18.77
C LYS A 182 -2.99 31.74 18.21
N GLY A 183 -2.73 32.96 18.67
CA GLY A 183 -1.50 33.68 18.35
C GLY A 183 -0.53 33.68 19.55
N THR A 184 0.78 33.62 19.30
CA THR A 184 1.79 33.96 20.34
C THR A 184 1.73 35.44 20.72
N GLY A 185 1.24 36.27 19.81
CA GLY A 185 0.94 37.69 20.03
C GLY A 185 -0.42 38.04 19.45
N SER A 186 -0.67 39.34 19.28
CA SER A 186 -1.90 39.84 18.67
C SER A 186 -2.04 39.34 17.23
N TYR A 187 -3.24 38.93 16.85
CA TYR A 187 -3.57 38.51 15.49
C TYR A 187 -4.97 39.00 15.12
N LYS A 188 -5.19 39.17 13.82
CA LYS A 188 -6.47 39.61 13.26
C LYS A 188 -7.01 38.53 12.34
N MET A 189 -8.33 38.37 12.33
CA MET A 189 -9.04 37.57 11.36
C MET A 189 -9.60 38.49 10.28
N LYS A 190 -9.31 38.18 9.02
CA LYS A 190 -9.70 38.97 7.86
C LYS A 190 -10.60 38.18 6.93
N ASP A 191 -11.59 38.84 6.35
CA ASP A 191 -12.38 38.27 5.25
C ASP A 191 -11.56 38.18 3.95
N ALA A 192 -12.19 37.69 2.88
CA ALA A 192 -11.56 37.59 1.56
C ALA A 192 -11.19 38.95 0.94
N LYS A 193 -11.82 40.05 1.38
CA LYS A 193 -11.53 41.42 0.93
C LYS A 193 -10.41 42.08 1.76
N GLY A 194 -9.97 41.42 2.83
CA GLY A 194 -8.92 41.92 3.72
C GLY A 194 -9.44 42.74 4.91
N HIS A 195 -10.76 42.89 5.07
CA HIS A 195 -11.34 43.60 6.21
C HIS A 195 -11.23 42.78 7.48
N VAL A 196 -10.92 43.45 8.59
CA VAL A 196 -10.83 42.79 9.90
C VAL A 196 -12.24 42.48 10.38
N VAL A 197 -12.56 41.19 10.52
CA VAL A 197 -13.88 40.72 10.98
C VAL A 197 -13.89 40.27 12.44
N PHE A 198 -12.72 39.95 12.99
CA PHE A 198 -12.54 39.60 14.39
C PHE A 198 -11.10 39.83 14.84
N GLN A 199 -10.90 40.32 16.05
CA GLN A 199 -9.59 40.52 16.65
C GLN A 199 -9.55 39.85 18.04
N PRO A 200 -9.04 38.60 18.11
CA PRO A 200 -8.94 37.87 19.36
C PRO A 200 -7.97 38.52 20.35
N LYS A 201 -8.20 38.27 21.65
CA LYS A 201 -7.22 38.57 22.70
C LYS A 201 -5.97 37.72 22.50
N ALA A 202 -4.80 38.36 22.50
CA ALA A 202 -3.51 37.68 22.37
C ALA A 202 -3.32 36.62 23.48
N GLY A 203 -2.70 35.49 23.14
CA GLY A 203 -2.46 34.39 24.09
C GLY A 203 -3.68 33.52 24.42
N THR A 204 -4.91 33.98 24.11
CA THR A 204 -6.15 33.23 24.30
C THR A 204 -6.49 32.43 23.03
N GLU A 205 -6.94 31.18 23.22
CA GLU A 205 -7.42 30.35 22.12
C GLU A 205 -8.75 30.86 21.57
N THR A 206 -8.87 30.90 20.24
CA THR A 206 -10.16 31.03 19.56
C THR A 206 -10.62 29.65 19.13
N LYS A 207 -11.68 29.16 19.80
CA LYS A 207 -12.39 27.94 19.39
C LYS A 207 -13.37 28.29 18.29
N ILE A 208 -13.41 27.47 17.24
CA ILE A 208 -14.23 27.70 16.05
C ILE A 208 -15.04 26.43 15.80
N THR A 209 -16.37 26.54 15.88
CA THR A 209 -17.29 25.44 15.60
C THR A 209 -18.19 25.80 14.44
N VAL A 210 -18.50 24.83 13.56
CA VAL A 210 -19.45 25.04 12.47
C VAL A 210 -20.84 24.57 12.89
N LYS A 211 -21.80 25.50 12.94
CA LYS A 211 -23.22 25.22 13.22
C LYS A 211 -24.11 26.10 12.36
N ASN A 212 -25.20 25.53 11.84
CA ASN A 212 -26.21 26.25 11.05
C ASN A 212 -25.60 27.06 9.89
N GLY A 213 -24.61 26.49 9.19
CA GLY A 213 -23.96 27.13 8.05
C GLY A 213 -23.05 28.32 8.39
N ALA A 214 -22.68 28.51 9.66
CA ALA A 214 -21.81 29.59 10.10
C ALA A 214 -20.68 29.09 11.02
N PHE A 215 -19.58 29.85 11.07
CA PHE A 215 -18.52 29.70 12.06
C PHE A 215 -18.91 30.45 13.32
N HIS A 216 -18.93 29.75 14.45
CA HIS A 216 -19.14 30.33 15.78
C HIS A 216 -17.79 30.33 16.49
N LEU A 217 -17.29 31.53 16.76
CA LEU A 217 -15.99 31.79 17.35
C LEU A 217 -16.17 32.16 18.82
N THR A 218 -15.37 31.54 19.68
CA THR A 218 -15.29 31.88 21.10
C THR A 218 -13.83 32.14 21.47
N ASN A 219 -13.55 33.32 22.01
CA ASN A 219 -12.24 33.72 22.53
C ASN A 219 -12.43 34.36 23.91
N GLY A 220 -12.16 33.60 24.97
CA GLY A 220 -12.55 34.01 26.33
C GLY A 220 -14.07 34.20 26.43
N SER A 221 -14.51 35.35 26.95
CA SER A 221 -15.92 35.76 27.01
C SER A 221 -16.46 36.35 25.70
N THR A 222 -15.60 36.55 24.69
CA THR A 222 -16.02 37.16 23.42
C THR A 222 -16.51 36.10 22.45
N HIS A 223 -17.68 36.35 21.85
CA HIS A 223 -18.29 35.50 20.83
C HIS A 223 -18.46 36.26 19.51
N LYS A 224 -18.28 35.56 18.39
CA LYS A 224 -18.50 36.11 17.05
C LYS A 224 -19.03 35.04 16.10
N THR A 225 -20.00 35.40 15.27
CA THR A 225 -20.49 34.54 14.19
C THR A 225 -20.05 35.07 12.84
N LEU A 226 -19.45 34.22 12.02
CA LEU A 226 -18.99 34.54 10.66
C LEU A 226 -19.63 33.58 9.66
N LYS A 227 -20.26 34.12 8.60
CA LYS A 227 -20.90 33.32 7.53
C LYS A 227 -19.95 32.93 6.40
N HIS A 228 -18.73 33.46 6.40
CA HIS A 228 -17.76 33.26 5.33
C HIS A 228 -16.40 32.83 5.89
N ALA A 229 -15.58 32.23 5.01
CA ALA A 229 -14.21 31.87 5.32
C ALA A 229 -13.38 33.12 5.68
N PHE A 230 -12.36 32.93 6.49
CA PHE A 230 -11.48 34.00 6.95
C PHE A 230 -10.03 33.52 7.03
N THR A 231 -9.11 34.47 7.01
CA THR A 231 -7.67 34.23 7.19
C THR A 231 -7.16 34.93 8.43
N THR A 232 -6.23 34.31 9.12
CA THR A 232 -5.61 34.89 10.30
C THR A 232 -4.23 35.44 9.94
N VAL A 233 -3.96 36.65 10.42
CA VAL A 233 -2.69 37.36 10.21
C VAL A 233 -2.15 37.77 11.57
N SER A 234 -0.98 37.25 11.94
CA SER A 234 -0.28 37.64 13.16
C SER A 234 0.48 38.94 12.98
N SER A 235 0.79 39.62 14.10
CA SER A 235 1.78 40.69 14.11
C SER A 235 3.16 40.17 13.67
N LYS A 236 4.01 41.07 13.15
CA LYS A 236 5.38 40.74 12.74
C LYS A 236 6.12 40.06 13.90
N GLY A 237 6.78 38.93 13.60
CA GLY A 237 7.53 38.14 14.59
C GLY A 237 6.67 37.21 15.46
N ALA A 238 5.34 37.29 15.40
CA ALA A 238 4.45 36.38 16.11
C ALA A 238 4.04 35.17 15.24
N TYR A 239 3.84 34.03 15.89
CA TYR A 239 3.39 32.79 15.27
C TYR A 239 1.89 32.56 15.51
N LEU A 240 1.30 31.78 14.60
CA LEU A 240 -0.05 31.24 14.75
C LEU A 240 0.03 29.77 15.16
N TYR A 241 -0.84 29.37 16.07
CA TYR A 241 -1.04 28.00 16.49
C TYR A 241 -2.28 27.44 15.83
N HIS A 242 -2.17 26.18 15.42
CA HIS A 242 -3.31 25.31 15.24
C HIS A 242 -3.05 24.02 15.98
N ASN A 243 -3.95 23.68 16.91
CA ASN A 243 -3.72 22.65 17.93
C ASN A 243 -2.38 22.93 18.67
N ARG A 244 -1.47 21.95 18.74
CA ARG A 244 -0.20 22.07 19.45
C ARG A 244 0.95 22.70 18.66
N PHE A 245 0.78 22.96 17.36
CA PHE A 245 1.88 23.34 16.48
C PHE A 245 1.82 24.83 16.13
N LYS A 246 2.99 25.49 16.15
CA LYS A 246 3.24 26.84 15.62
C LYS A 246 3.52 26.86 14.12
N TYR A 247 3.04 27.89 13.44
CA TYR A 247 3.15 28.10 12.00
C TYR A 247 3.54 29.55 11.66
N LYS A 248 4.33 29.70 10.58
CA LYS A 248 4.54 30.96 9.87
C LYS A 248 3.41 31.20 8.85
N GLY A 249 3.36 32.41 8.29
CA GLY A 249 2.37 32.78 7.29
C GLY A 249 0.98 32.99 7.89
N THR A 250 -0.06 32.58 7.18
CA THR A 250 -1.46 32.74 7.60
C THR A 250 -2.10 31.39 7.88
N LEU A 251 -3.14 31.37 8.73
CA LEU A 251 -4.07 30.25 8.82
C LEU A 251 -5.43 30.66 8.29
N GLY A 252 -5.84 30.07 7.17
CA GLY A 252 -7.19 30.16 6.62
C GLY A 252 -8.11 29.13 7.22
N VAL A 253 -9.33 29.53 7.57
CA VAL A 253 -10.41 28.65 8.01
C VAL A 253 -11.54 28.75 7.00
N SER A 254 -11.94 27.60 6.44
CA SER A 254 -12.97 27.50 5.40
C SER A 254 -13.92 26.35 5.67
N PHE A 255 -15.09 26.35 5.03
CA PHE A 255 -16.04 25.25 5.20
C PHE A 255 -15.49 23.97 4.55
N GLY A 256 -15.61 22.87 5.29
CA GLY A 256 -15.39 21.50 4.84
C GLY A 256 -16.71 20.83 4.45
N SER A 257 -16.70 19.50 4.34
CA SER A 257 -17.90 18.73 4.01
C SER A 257 -18.86 18.60 5.20
N LYS A 258 -20.18 18.66 4.96
CA LYS A 258 -21.22 18.36 5.97
C LYS A 258 -21.09 19.14 7.29
N GLY A 259 -21.00 20.48 7.22
CA GLY A 259 -20.98 21.32 8.42
C GLY A 259 -19.71 21.19 9.24
N THR A 260 -18.56 21.07 8.56
CA THR A 260 -17.24 21.01 9.20
C THR A 260 -16.36 22.17 8.72
N ALA A 261 -15.19 22.32 9.31
CA ALA A 261 -14.16 23.28 8.94
C ALA A 261 -12.88 22.59 8.47
N ASP A 262 -12.21 23.25 7.53
CA ASP A 262 -10.84 22.96 7.10
C ASP A 262 -9.92 24.10 7.55
N VAL A 263 -8.70 23.76 7.99
CA VAL A 263 -7.65 24.72 8.36
C VAL A 263 -6.47 24.57 7.40
N ILE A 264 -6.15 25.66 6.70
CA ILE A 264 -5.12 25.71 5.67
C ILE A 264 -4.04 26.72 6.08
N ASN A 265 -2.79 26.30 6.14
CA ASN A 265 -1.66 27.19 6.35
C ASN A 265 -1.11 27.68 5.01
N THR A 266 -1.05 28.99 4.79
CA THR A 266 -0.48 29.58 3.57
C THR A 266 0.78 30.37 3.91
N LEU A 267 1.89 30.03 3.26
CA LEU A 267 3.21 30.63 3.53
C LEU A 267 4.13 30.54 2.30
N ASN A 268 5.28 31.22 2.36
CA ASN A 268 6.30 31.11 1.31
C ASN A 268 6.86 29.68 1.25
N ILE A 269 7.19 29.22 0.05
CA ILE A 269 7.73 27.86 -0.17
C ILE A 269 9.03 27.59 0.61
N GLU A 270 9.91 28.58 0.81
CA GLU A 270 11.15 28.38 1.57
C GLU A 270 10.86 28.24 3.06
N ASP A 271 9.94 29.04 3.61
CA ASP A 271 9.48 28.91 5.00
C ASP A 271 8.78 27.56 5.26
N TYR A 272 8.06 27.05 4.26
CA TYR A 272 7.45 25.72 4.32
C TYR A 272 8.50 24.61 4.48
N LEU A 273 9.63 24.71 3.76
CA LEU A 273 10.70 23.70 3.82
C LEU A 273 11.36 23.62 5.19
N GLU A 274 11.38 24.72 5.97
CA GLU A 274 11.88 24.70 7.35
C GLU A 274 11.08 23.78 8.28
N GLY A 275 9.79 23.58 7.96
CA GLY A 275 8.90 22.69 8.70
C GLY A 275 8.79 21.28 8.10
N VAL A 276 9.31 21.07 6.88
CA VAL A 276 9.29 19.77 6.19
C VAL A 276 10.61 19.04 6.38
N VAL A 277 11.73 19.66 6.03
CA VAL A 277 13.02 18.94 5.93
C VAL A 277 13.44 18.35 7.28
N PRO A 278 13.39 19.08 8.40
CA PRO A 278 13.67 18.52 9.73
C PRO A 278 12.63 17.52 10.24
N ALA A 279 11.41 17.55 9.70
CA ALA A 279 10.37 16.56 10.03
C ALA A 279 10.57 15.23 9.29
N GLU A 280 11.20 15.28 8.11
CA GLU A 280 11.45 14.14 7.23
C GLU A 280 12.78 13.45 7.51
N ILE A 281 13.84 14.21 7.80
CA ILE A 281 15.18 13.68 8.08
C ILE A 281 15.84 14.41 9.25
N SER A 282 16.82 13.75 9.88
CA SER A 282 17.55 14.37 11.00
C SER A 282 18.37 15.58 10.53
N PRO A 283 18.28 16.74 11.23
CA PRO A 283 19.15 17.89 10.97
C PRO A 283 20.64 17.64 11.17
N LYS A 284 21.02 16.53 11.81
CA LYS A 284 22.41 16.12 12.05
C LYS A 284 23.00 15.27 10.91
N TRP A 285 22.21 14.96 9.87
CA TRP A 285 22.69 14.21 8.72
C TRP A 285 23.72 14.98 7.92
N HIS A 286 24.45 14.26 7.06
CA HIS A 286 25.45 14.85 6.20
C HIS A 286 24.85 15.98 5.35
N PRO A 287 25.49 17.17 5.24
CA PRO A 287 24.95 18.32 4.52
C PRO A 287 24.49 18.02 3.09
N ALA A 288 25.23 17.18 2.35
CA ALA A 288 24.82 16.79 0.99
C ALA A 288 23.47 16.03 0.95
N ALA A 289 23.18 15.18 1.94
CA ALA A 289 21.89 14.50 2.03
C ALA A 289 20.77 15.49 2.38
N ILE A 290 21.04 16.44 3.28
CA ILE A 290 20.10 17.52 3.62
C ILE A 290 19.79 18.37 2.40
N LYS A 291 20.81 18.80 1.65
CA LYS A 291 20.65 19.58 0.40
C LYS A 291 19.85 18.82 -0.66
N ALA A 292 20.11 17.51 -0.82
CA ALA A 292 19.32 16.67 -1.72
C ALA A 292 17.84 16.63 -1.29
N GLN A 293 17.57 16.44 0.01
CA GLN A 293 16.21 16.45 0.56
C GLN A 293 15.51 17.81 0.36
N ILE A 294 16.23 18.93 0.55
CA ILE A 294 15.68 20.27 0.33
C ILE A 294 15.22 20.44 -1.13
N VAL A 295 16.07 20.13 -2.11
CA VAL A 295 15.75 20.28 -3.54
C VAL A 295 14.62 19.33 -3.96
N ALA A 296 14.63 18.09 -3.49
CA ALA A 296 13.54 17.13 -3.74
C ALA A 296 12.21 17.63 -3.14
N ALA A 297 12.23 18.06 -1.88
CA ALA A 297 11.04 18.57 -1.20
C ALA A 297 10.49 19.83 -1.88
N ARG A 298 11.35 20.79 -2.25
CA ARG A 298 10.94 22.01 -2.97
C ARG A 298 10.30 21.67 -4.30
N THR A 299 10.94 20.80 -5.08
CA THR A 299 10.45 20.41 -6.41
C THR A 299 9.09 19.73 -6.32
N TYR A 300 8.92 18.77 -5.39
CA TYR A 300 7.65 18.09 -5.18
C TYR A 300 6.54 19.08 -4.81
N ALA A 301 6.81 19.93 -3.81
CA ALA A 301 5.86 20.91 -3.30
C ALA A 301 5.43 21.90 -4.38
N MET A 302 6.39 22.48 -5.11
CA MET A 302 6.11 23.39 -6.23
C MET A 302 5.32 22.72 -7.35
N LYS A 303 5.54 21.42 -7.62
CA LYS A 303 4.77 20.67 -8.61
C LYS A 303 3.30 20.51 -8.22
N GLN A 304 2.93 20.62 -6.94
CA GLN A 304 1.53 20.47 -6.50
C GLN A 304 0.73 21.78 -6.51
N ILE A 305 1.39 22.92 -6.61
CA ILE A 305 0.76 24.24 -6.46
C ILE A 305 -0.35 24.45 -7.51
N GLY A 306 -1.52 24.91 -7.04
CA GLY A 306 -2.64 25.34 -7.89
C GLY A 306 -3.51 24.20 -8.44
N LYS A 307 -3.28 22.94 -8.05
CA LYS A 307 -4.02 21.78 -8.58
C LYS A 307 -5.33 21.47 -7.86
N LYS A 308 -5.48 21.95 -6.63
CA LYS A 308 -6.58 21.61 -5.70
C LYS A 308 -6.89 22.82 -4.81
N LYS A 309 -7.91 22.71 -3.95
CA LYS A 309 -8.24 23.70 -2.91
C LYS A 309 -7.06 24.04 -1.99
N TYR A 310 -6.15 23.08 -1.80
CA TYR A 310 -4.88 23.21 -1.10
C TYR A 310 -3.82 22.42 -1.88
N ASP A 311 -2.56 22.78 -1.78
CA ASP A 311 -1.50 22.22 -2.61
C ASP A 311 -0.99 20.88 -2.06
N VAL A 312 -0.82 20.79 -0.74
CA VAL A 312 -0.27 19.61 -0.04
C VAL A 312 -0.96 19.36 1.30
N GLU A 313 -0.89 18.12 1.80
CA GLU A 313 -1.27 17.78 3.18
C GLU A 313 -0.04 17.79 4.10
N ASN A 314 -0.24 17.97 5.41
CA ASN A 314 0.84 17.97 6.41
C ASN A 314 1.31 16.58 6.89
N ASN A 315 0.96 15.52 6.16
CA ASN A 315 1.18 14.14 6.56
C ASN A 315 1.74 13.30 5.41
N VAL A 316 1.86 11.98 5.61
CA VAL A 316 2.43 11.02 4.66
C VAL A 316 1.74 10.95 3.29
N ASN A 317 0.56 11.54 3.12
CA ASN A 317 -0.09 11.71 1.82
C ASN A 317 0.63 12.72 0.92
N SER A 318 1.43 13.63 1.49
CA SER A 318 2.27 14.58 0.77
C SER A 318 3.66 14.65 1.39
N GLN A 319 3.84 15.47 2.41
CA GLN A 319 5.09 15.61 3.16
C GLN A 319 4.76 15.89 4.62
N VAL A 320 5.52 15.32 5.54
CA VAL A 320 5.35 15.62 6.96
C VAL A 320 5.71 17.09 7.18
N TYR A 321 4.78 17.87 7.72
CA TYR A 321 4.97 19.29 7.97
C TYR A 321 4.53 19.65 9.38
N TYR A 322 5.48 20.11 10.20
CA TYR A 322 5.23 20.50 11.59
C TYR A 322 5.46 21.98 11.84
N GLY A 323 5.46 22.82 10.80
CA GLY A 323 5.70 24.26 10.96
C GLY A 323 7.03 24.56 11.65
N VAL A 324 7.08 25.59 12.50
CA VAL A 324 8.34 26.02 13.13
C VAL A 324 8.82 25.14 14.28
N ASN A 325 8.06 24.10 14.65
CA ASN A 325 8.31 23.29 15.84
C ASN A 325 9.51 22.34 15.68
N VAL A 326 9.97 22.13 14.44
CA VAL A 326 11.12 21.30 14.11
C VAL A 326 12.25 22.10 13.44
N SER A 327 12.15 23.43 13.43
CA SER A 327 13.10 24.31 12.74
C SER A 327 14.53 24.10 13.24
N ALA A 328 15.49 24.05 12.31
CA ALA A 328 16.89 23.81 12.61
C ALA A 328 17.77 24.82 11.85
N ALA A 329 18.56 25.61 12.58
CA ALA A 329 19.30 26.74 12.01
C ALA A 329 20.26 26.35 10.87
N ASN A 330 20.94 25.21 11.00
CA ASN A 330 21.84 24.70 9.96
C ASN A 330 21.08 24.32 8.67
N VAL A 331 19.88 23.75 8.79
CA VAL A 331 19.02 23.41 7.66
C VAL A 331 18.47 24.68 7.01
N ASN A 332 18.01 25.65 7.81
CA ASN A 332 17.49 26.93 7.32
C ASN A 332 18.55 27.69 6.52
N LYS A 333 19.82 27.68 6.98
CA LYS A 333 20.96 28.25 6.22
C LYS A 333 21.10 27.60 4.84
N MET A 334 20.93 26.29 4.72
CA MET A 334 21.01 25.59 3.43
C MET A 334 19.79 25.86 2.53
N ILE A 335 18.60 26.00 3.10
CA ILE A 335 17.35 26.35 2.39
C ILE A 335 17.48 27.75 1.77
N HIS A 336 17.89 28.74 2.56
CA HIS A 336 17.96 30.15 2.15
C HIS A 336 19.28 30.55 1.49
N GLY A 337 20.27 29.65 1.47
CA GLY A 337 21.59 29.87 0.87
C GLY A 337 21.77 29.05 -0.40
N GLU A 338 22.64 28.05 -0.34
CA GLU A 338 23.13 27.28 -1.50
C GLU A 338 22.02 26.68 -2.36
N THR A 339 20.98 26.12 -1.74
CA THR A 339 19.89 25.44 -2.47
C THR A 339 18.71 26.36 -2.80
N LYS A 340 18.78 27.65 -2.49
CA LYS A 340 17.65 28.58 -2.63
C LYS A 340 17.14 28.60 -4.06
N GLY A 341 15.85 28.36 -4.21
CA GLY A 341 15.16 28.32 -5.49
C GLY A 341 15.61 27.21 -6.44
N GLU A 342 16.44 26.27 -6.00
CA GLU A 342 16.86 25.15 -6.85
C GLU A 342 15.78 24.06 -6.89
N VAL A 343 15.44 23.63 -8.11
CA VAL A 343 14.42 22.62 -8.42
C VAL A 343 14.91 21.66 -9.51
N MET A 344 14.26 20.50 -9.61
CA MET A 344 14.51 19.51 -10.66
C MET A 344 13.42 19.52 -11.72
N THR A 345 13.84 19.41 -12.97
CA THR A 345 12.95 19.38 -14.15
C THR A 345 13.26 18.19 -15.04
N TYR A 346 12.27 17.74 -15.80
CA TYR A 346 12.42 16.79 -16.89
C TYR A 346 11.66 17.36 -18.09
N ASN A 347 12.33 17.48 -19.25
CA ASN A 347 11.81 18.18 -20.42
C ASN A 347 11.27 19.59 -20.09
N GLY A 348 12.03 20.36 -19.30
CA GLY A 348 11.68 21.73 -18.90
C GLY A 348 10.57 21.86 -17.85
N GLN A 349 9.88 20.77 -17.50
CA GLN A 349 8.79 20.78 -16.51
C GLN A 349 9.24 20.26 -15.15
N LEU A 350 8.72 20.83 -14.07
CA LEU A 350 8.93 20.31 -12.71
C LEU A 350 8.53 18.83 -12.62
N ILE A 351 9.41 18.02 -12.02
CA ILE A 351 9.14 16.60 -11.79
C ILE A 351 8.28 16.37 -10.54
N ASN A 352 7.59 15.22 -10.48
CA ASN A 352 7.11 14.70 -9.21
C ASN A 352 8.28 14.05 -8.44
N ALA A 353 8.99 14.84 -7.64
CA ALA A 353 10.18 14.42 -6.89
C ALA A 353 9.83 13.60 -5.62
N TYR A 354 9.22 12.42 -5.79
CA TYR A 354 8.89 11.55 -4.66
C TYR A 354 10.14 11.04 -3.93
N PHE A 355 10.04 10.84 -2.62
CA PHE A 355 11.09 10.28 -1.79
C PHE A 355 10.49 9.45 -0.65
N SER A 356 11.26 8.54 -0.07
CA SER A 356 10.84 7.74 1.08
C SER A 356 12.01 7.36 1.97
N SER A 357 11.73 6.98 3.21
CA SER A 357 12.78 6.65 4.20
C SER A 357 13.80 5.65 3.68
N SER A 358 13.37 4.45 3.29
CA SER A 358 14.26 3.39 2.82
C SER A 358 13.63 2.64 1.66
N ALA A 359 14.39 2.46 0.57
CA ALA A 359 13.95 1.72 -0.59
C ALA A 359 13.93 0.20 -0.34
N GLY A 360 14.60 -0.28 0.71
CA GLY A 360 14.73 -1.71 1.01
C GLY A 360 15.66 -2.44 0.05
N GLY A 361 16.70 -1.74 -0.45
CA GLY A 361 17.73 -2.25 -1.35
C GLY A 361 17.49 -2.00 -2.84
N TYR A 362 16.27 -1.62 -3.24
CA TYR A 362 15.96 -1.29 -4.63
C TYR A 362 14.82 -0.26 -4.70
N THR A 363 15.06 0.87 -5.37
CA THR A 363 14.00 1.81 -5.73
C THR A 363 13.13 1.20 -6.83
N VAL A 364 11.95 1.75 -7.05
CA VAL A 364 10.98 1.17 -7.96
C VAL A 364 10.36 2.26 -8.83
N GLY A 365 10.00 1.90 -10.07
CA GLY A 365 9.31 2.81 -10.96
C GLY A 365 7.91 3.17 -10.45
N SER A 366 7.44 4.38 -10.78
CA SER A 366 6.15 4.90 -10.29
C SER A 366 4.97 4.00 -10.68
N GLU A 367 5.06 3.27 -11.78
CA GLU A 367 4.02 2.35 -12.28
C GLU A 367 3.73 1.19 -11.33
N PHE A 368 4.70 0.77 -10.53
CA PHE A 368 4.52 -0.34 -9.58
C PHE A 368 3.81 0.08 -8.28
N VAL A 369 3.65 1.39 -8.07
CA VAL A 369 2.96 1.94 -6.88
C VAL A 369 1.67 2.64 -7.27
N TRP A 370 1.66 3.40 -8.37
CA TRP A 370 0.53 4.24 -8.79
C TRP A 370 0.04 3.95 -10.20
N GLY A 371 0.55 2.91 -10.88
CA GLY A 371 0.12 2.50 -12.23
C GLY A 371 0.68 3.34 -13.38
N ASN A 372 1.00 4.61 -13.15
CA ASN A 372 1.54 5.51 -14.17
C ASN A 372 3.07 5.50 -14.20
N LYS A 373 3.66 5.30 -15.38
CA LYS A 373 5.11 5.34 -15.60
C LYS A 373 5.60 6.78 -15.78
N LEU A 374 6.52 7.21 -14.94
CA LEU A 374 7.20 8.50 -15.05
C LEU A 374 8.66 8.26 -15.47
N PRO A 375 9.14 8.80 -16.61
CA PRO A 375 10.45 8.46 -17.17
C PRO A 375 11.64 8.71 -16.24
N TYR A 376 11.54 9.70 -15.37
CA TYR A 376 12.57 10.06 -14.40
C TYR A 376 12.49 9.25 -13.09
N LEU A 377 11.46 8.42 -12.89
CA LEU A 377 11.31 7.54 -11.73
C LEU A 377 11.38 6.09 -12.17
N VAL A 378 12.60 5.58 -12.23
CA VAL A 378 12.89 4.21 -12.65
C VAL A 378 13.50 3.42 -11.50
N ALA A 379 13.39 2.11 -11.58
CA ALA A 379 13.96 1.21 -10.59
C ALA A 379 15.50 1.24 -10.65
N LYS A 380 16.16 1.43 -9.49
CA LYS A 380 17.62 1.42 -9.36
C LYS A 380 18.01 0.62 -8.11
N PRO A 381 19.16 -0.09 -8.13
CA PRO A 381 19.75 -0.62 -6.91
C PRO A 381 19.93 0.50 -5.88
N ASP A 382 19.88 0.18 -4.60
CA ASP A 382 20.19 1.15 -3.55
C ASP A 382 21.19 0.56 -2.54
N PRO A 383 22.45 0.34 -2.97
CA PRO A 383 23.48 -0.27 -2.13
C PRO A 383 23.97 0.65 -1.01
N TYR A 384 23.50 1.90 -0.98
CA TYR A 384 23.89 2.92 -0.01
C TYR A 384 22.95 2.96 1.21
N ASP A 385 21.83 2.25 1.17
CA ASP A 385 20.88 2.18 2.26
C ASP A 385 21.35 1.19 3.35
N HIS A 386 22.14 1.72 4.29
CA HIS A 386 22.63 1.01 5.48
C HIS A 386 21.70 1.17 6.69
N SER A 387 20.41 1.45 6.46
CA SER A 387 19.46 1.61 7.55
C SER A 387 19.08 0.28 8.18
N SER A 388 18.65 0.32 9.45
CA SER A 388 18.06 -0.85 10.11
C SER A 388 16.83 -1.39 9.37
N TYR A 389 16.12 -0.55 8.60
CA TYR A 389 15.01 -0.96 7.76
C TYR A 389 15.44 -1.86 6.61
N MET A 390 16.64 -1.64 6.06
CA MET A 390 17.22 -2.50 5.03
C MET A 390 17.85 -3.75 5.67
N GLU A 391 18.69 -3.57 6.69
CA GLU A 391 19.53 -4.64 7.23
C GLU A 391 18.74 -5.62 8.10
N LYS A 392 18.01 -5.12 9.09
CA LYS A 392 17.23 -5.92 10.05
C LYS A 392 15.81 -6.20 9.53
N GLY A 393 15.25 -5.26 8.77
CA GLY A 393 13.90 -5.37 8.23
C GLY A 393 12.81 -5.30 9.30
N TRP A 394 11.63 -5.78 8.95
CA TRP A 394 10.45 -5.82 9.82
C TRP A 394 9.65 -7.09 9.60
N GLY A 395 8.84 -7.47 10.59
CA GLY A 395 7.94 -8.60 10.45
C GLY A 395 6.84 -8.62 11.48
N PHE A 396 5.71 -9.21 11.11
CA PHE A 396 4.54 -9.35 11.97
C PHE A 396 3.69 -10.54 11.50
N LYS A 397 2.69 -10.92 12.29
CA LYS A 397 1.69 -11.93 11.93
C LYS A 397 0.33 -11.28 11.80
N MET A 398 -0.48 -11.76 10.87
CA MET A 398 -1.87 -11.34 10.72
C MET A 398 -2.77 -12.54 10.48
N SER A 399 -3.84 -12.65 11.27
CA SER A 399 -4.80 -13.74 11.16
C SER A 399 -5.68 -13.60 9.92
N PHE A 400 -6.31 -14.69 9.49
CA PHE A 400 -7.32 -14.65 8.42
C PHE A 400 -8.51 -13.73 8.75
N GLN A 401 -8.89 -13.61 10.02
CA GLN A 401 -9.94 -12.69 10.47
C GLN A 401 -9.52 -11.23 10.30
N GLN A 402 -8.30 -10.87 10.73
CA GLN A 402 -7.76 -9.53 10.55
C GLN A 402 -7.62 -9.18 9.06
N LEU A 403 -7.11 -10.10 8.24
CA LEU A 403 -7.04 -9.94 6.79
C LEU A 403 -8.44 -9.75 6.17
N THR A 404 -9.44 -10.50 6.63
CA THR A 404 -10.83 -10.36 6.16
C THR A 404 -11.38 -8.97 6.45
N LYS A 405 -11.14 -8.43 7.65
CA LYS A 405 -11.58 -7.07 8.00
C LYS A 405 -10.89 -6.02 7.12
N LYS A 406 -9.57 -6.10 6.97
CA LYS A 406 -8.77 -5.12 6.19
C LYS A 406 -9.05 -5.19 4.68
N LEU A 407 -9.35 -6.37 4.15
CA LEU A 407 -9.58 -6.60 2.72
C LEU A 407 -11.07 -6.66 2.34
N ALA A 408 -11.98 -6.31 3.25
CA ALA A 408 -13.42 -6.23 2.98
C ALA A 408 -13.77 -5.41 1.72
N PRO A 409 -13.11 -4.27 1.40
CA PRO A 409 -13.36 -3.51 0.17
C PRO A 409 -13.14 -4.28 -1.14
N LEU A 410 -12.45 -5.44 -1.10
CA LEU A 410 -12.29 -6.28 -2.28
C LEU A 410 -13.55 -7.09 -2.61
N HIS A 411 -14.52 -7.19 -1.70
CA HIS A 411 -15.79 -7.90 -1.88
C HIS A 411 -15.62 -9.41 -2.20
N VAL A 412 -14.52 -10.02 -1.73
CA VAL A 412 -14.22 -11.46 -1.94
C VAL A 412 -14.68 -12.38 -0.81
N GLY A 413 -15.36 -11.84 0.22
CA GLY A 413 -15.80 -12.60 1.39
C GLY A 413 -14.67 -12.90 2.39
N LYS A 414 -14.82 -14.00 3.16
CA LYS A 414 -13.82 -14.40 4.17
C LYS A 414 -12.53 -14.80 3.48
N ILE A 415 -11.40 -14.22 3.87
CA ILE A 415 -10.09 -14.50 3.26
C ILE A 415 -9.62 -15.90 3.64
N VAL A 416 -9.24 -16.67 2.64
CA VAL A 416 -8.78 -18.07 2.80
C VAL A 416 -7.35 -18.28 2.28
N SER A 417 -6.91 -17.46 1.32
CA SER A 417 -5.55 -17.56 0.80
C SER A 417 -5.08 -16.24 0.18
N LEU A 418 -3.78 -15.97 0.33
CA LEU A 418 -3.04 -14.97 -0.41
C LEU A 418 -1.94 -15.71 -1.17
N LYS A 419 -1.89 -15.54 -2.49
CA LYS A 419 -0.86 -16.18 -3.33
C LYS A 419 -0.10 -15.11 -4.09
N THR A 420 1.18 -14.94 -3.78
CA THR A 420 2.08 -14.14 -4.62
C THR A 420 2.22 -14.81 -5.99
N LYS A 421 1.91 -14.07 -7.05
CA LYS A 421 1.95 -14.55 -8.44
C LYS A 421 3.19 -14.05 -9.17
N HIS A 422 3.55 -12.78 -8.95
CA HIS A 422 4.71 -12.16 -9.56
C HIS A 422 5.45 -11.32 -8.53
N VAL A 423 6.78 -11.32 -8.63
CA VAL A 423 7.67 -10.50 -7.82
C VAL A 423 8.62 -9.78 -8.77
N LYS A 424 8.82 -8.49 -8.56
CA LYS A 424 9.86 -7.70 -9.25
C LYS A 424 10.50 -6.75 -8.24
N TYR A 425 11.83 -6.62 -8.27
CA TYR A 425 12.58 -5.78 -7.32
C TYR A 425 12.24 -6.09 -5.86
N HIS A 426 12.09 -7.37 -5.53
CA HIS A 426 11.69 -7.88 -4.21
C HIS A 426 10.28 -7.44 -3.72
N ARG A 427 9.44 -6.93 -4.62
CA ARG A 427 8.08 -6.49 -4.34
C ARG A 427 7.08 -7.45 -5.00
N PRO A 428 6.06 -7.95 -4.29
CA PRO A 428 5.00 -8.70 -4.92
C PRO A 428 4.19 -7.75 -5.80
N THR A 429 4.36 -7.85 -7.12
CA THR A 429 3.66 -6.99 -8.09
C THR A 429 2.27 -7.51 -8.42
N ALA A 430 2.02 -8.80 -8.14
CA ALA A 430 0.70 -9.40 -8.22
C ALA A 430 0.49 -10.41 -7.09
N ILE A 431 -0.58 -10.22 -6.32
CA ILE A 431 -1.04 -11.08 -5.24
C ILE A 431 -2.49 -11.47 -5.56
N LYS A 432 -2.72 -12.76 -5.74
CA LYS A 432 -4.09 -13.29 -5.83
C LYS A 432 -4.66 -13.45 -4.43
N VAL A 433 -5.61 -12.59 -4.10
CA VAL A 433 -6.42 -12.63 -2.88
C VAL A 433 -7.62 -13.54 -3.14
N ILE A 434 -7.74 -14.60 -2.37
CA ILE A 434 -8.80 -15.60 -2.51
C ILE A 434 -9.64 -15.55 -1.25
N GLY A 435 -10.94 -15.36 -1.43
CA GLY A 435 -11.93 -15.40 -0.37
C GLY A 435 -13.09 -16.34 -0.69
N SER A 436 -14.00 -16.49 0.26
CA SER A 436 -15.13 -17.43 0.17
C SER A 436 -16.15 -17.09 -0.92
N LYS A 437 -16.16 -15.86 -1.45
CA LYS A 437 -17.08 -15.39 -2.49
C LYS A 437 -16.40 -15.15 -3.85
N GLY A 438 -15.09 -15.38 -3.95
CA GLY A 438 -14.35 -15.19 -5.19
C GLY A 438 -12.88 -14.84 -4.99
N SER A 439 -12.24 -14.27 -6.00
CA SER A 439 -10.85 -13.82 -5.91
C SER A 439 -10.60 -12.52 -6.67
N LYS A 440 -9.60 -11.75 -6.24
CA LYS A 440 -9.08 -10.58 -6.94
C LYS A 440 -7.56 -10.63 -7.00
N VAL A 441 -6.98 -10.01 -8.02
CA VAL A 441 -5.53 -9.79 -8.09
C VAL A 441 -5.28 -8.34 -7.74
N ILE A 442 -4.37 -8.10 -6.80
CA ILE A 442 -3.94 -6.77 -6.36
C ILE A 442 -2.42 -6.71 -6.33
N SER A 443 -1.83 -5.52 -6.35
CA SER A 443 -0.39 -5.36 -6.13
C SER A 443 -0.03 -5.45 -4.63
N GLY A 444 1.25 -5.59 -4.32
CA GLY A 444 1.78 -5.44 -2.96
C GLY A 444 1.56 -4.03 -2.40
N ALA A 445 1.57 -3.01 -3.27
CA ALA A 445 1.26 -1.63 -2.89
C ALA A 445 -0.23 -1.49 -2.49
N ASP A 446 -1.14 -2.14 -3.20
CA ASP A 446 -2.56 -2.18 -2.84
C ASP A 446 -2.78 -2.94 -1.53
N LEU A 447 -2.13 -4.10 -1.35
CA LEU A 447 -2.23 -4.85 -0.10
C LEU A 447 -1.76 -3.99 1.09
N ARG A 448 -0.64 -3.28 0.92
CA ARG A 448 -0.12 -2.30 1.87
C ARG A 448 -1.15 -1.20 2.17
N LYS A 449 -1.79 -0.62 1.15
CA LYS A 449 -2.83 0.40 1.31
C LYS A 449 -4.03 -0.11 2.12
N TYR A 450 -4.55 -1.31 1.82
CA TYR A 450 -5.70 -1.86 2.53
C TYR A 450 -5.39 -2.26 3.98
N VAL A 451 -4.20 -2.80 4.22
CA VAL A 451 -3.78 -3.24 5.56
C VAL A 451 -3.44 -2.04 6.45
N GLY A 452 -2.75 -1.04 5.90
CA GLY A 452 -2.24 0.13 6.61
C GLY A 452 -0.74 0.32 6.37
N TYR A 453 -0.35 1.57 6.12
CA TYR A 453 1.05 1.95 5.84
C TYR A 453 1.97 1.82 7.07
N ASP A 454 1.39 1.82 8.27
CA ASP A 454 2.04 1.60 9.57
C ASP A 454 2.34 0.11 9.83
N VAL A 455 1.46 -0.78 9.36
CA VAL A 455 1.59 -2.23 9.53
C VAL A 455 2.50 -2.81 8.44
N ILE A 456 2.19 -2.57 7.16
CA ILE A 456 3.06 -2.93 6.04
C ILE A 456 3.89 -1.71 5.69
N ARG A 457 5.08 -1.62 6.29
CA ARG A 457 5.94 -0.42 6.20
C ARG A 457 6.39 -0.11 4.77
N SER A 458 6.58 -1.11 3.93
CA SER A 458 6.91 -0.96 2.50
C SER A 458 6.29 -2.07 1.65
N ALA A 459 6.32 -1.92 0.32
CA ALA A 459 5.92 -2.98 -0.60
C ALA A 459 7.02 -4.05 -0.83
N VAL A 460 8.15 -4.00 -0.12
CA VAL A 460 9.21 -5.02 -0.19
C VAL A 460 8.96 -6.05 0.90
N PHE A 461 8.22 -7.12 0.59
CA PHE A 461 7.90 -8.15 1.57
C PHE A 461 7.60 -9.51 0.96
N THR A 462 7.71 -10.52 1.82
CA THR A 462 7.26 -11.89 1.60
C THR A 462 6.17 -12.26 2.59
N MET A 463 5.34 -13.23 2.22
CA MET A 463 4.25 -13.75 3.05
C MET A 463 4.38 -15.27 3.16
N LYS A 464 4.35 -15.80 4.37
CA LYS A 464 4.31 -17.24 4.63
C LYS A 464 3.18 -17.57 5.60
N ARG A 465 2.42 -18.63 5.34
CA ARG A 465 1.37 -19.06 6.28
C ARG A 465 2.00 -19.46 7.63
N TYR A 466 1.31 -19.19 8.74
CA TYR A 466 1.72 -19.64 10.08
C TYR A 466 0.58 -20.38 10.79
N LYS A 467 0.96 -21.36 11.61
CA LYS A 467 0.06 -22.16 12.43
C LYS A 467 -0.28 -21.46 13.73
#